data_AF-A0A0G0KA30-F1
#
_entry.id   AF-A0A0G0KA30-F1
#
_cell.length_a   1.000
_cell.length_b   1.000
_cell.length_c   1.000
_cell.angle_alpha   90.00
_cell.angle_beta   90.00
_cell.angle_gamma   90.00
#
_symmetry.space_group_name_H-M   'P 1'
#
loop_
_entity.id
_entity.type
_entity.pdbx_description
1 polymer ?
#
loop_
_entity_poly.entity_id
_entity_poly.type
_entity_poly.pdbx_seq_one_letter_code
_entity_poly.pdbx_strand_id
1 'polypeptide(L)'
;MIVADGIIELDNKNKAQGSGTAGSVLVLLSTYDSRVNDNNAIHLKNDGNSGVIYAGNGKIEVGNGNQIKEATGWKIKLKENTTVTYGQGMAGLFFTGPGGSYSLVKGTYQAK
;
A
#
# COMPACT_ATOMS: atom_id res chain seq x y z
N MET A 1 -1.08 7.72 3.07
CA MET A 1 -0.63 6.31 3.19
C MET A 1 -1.40 5.68 4.32
N ILE A 2 -1.83 4.43 4.14
CA ILE A 2 -2.44 3.60 5.19
C ILE A 2 -1.41 2.54 5.57
N VAL A 3 -1.14 2.40 6.86
CA VAL A 3 -0.21 1.42 7.41
C VAL A 3 -0.99 0.46 8.30
N ALA A 4 -0.78 -0.84 8.11
CA ALA A 4 -1.31 -1.89 8.96
C ALA A 4 -0.19 -2.80 9.44
N ASP A 5 -0.20 -3.12 10.74
CA ASP A 5 0.71 -4.12 11.30
C ASP A 5 0.35 -5.54 10.85
N GLY A 6 -0.95 -5.75 10.62
CA GLY A 6 -1.50 -7.02 10.16
C GLY A 6 -1.76 -7.10 8.66
N ILE A 7 -2.68 -8.01 8.33
CA ILE A 7 -3.09 -8.31 6.96
C ILE A 7 -4.03 -7.22 6.44
N ILE A 8 -3.81 -6.78 5.21
CA ILE A 8 -4.73 -5.89 4.49
C ILE A 8 -5.55 -6.73 3.51
N GLU A 9 -6.86 -6.73 3.65
CA GLU A 9 -7.78 -7.34 2.68
C GLU A 9 -8.59 -6.26 1.95
N LEU A 10 -8.56 -6.32 0.62
CA LEU A 10 -9.44 -5.57 -0.26
C LEU A 10 -10.40 -6.57 -0.90
N ASP A 11 -11.69 -6.42 -0.65
CA ASP A 11 -12.74 -7.20 -1.32
C ASP A 11 -12.86 -6.77 -2.80
N ASN A 12 -14.01 -6.93 -3.44
CA ASN A 12 -14.15 -6.57 -4.85
C ASN A 12 -14.34 -5.05 -5.04
N LYS A 13 -13.80 -4.51 -6.15
CA LYS A 13 -14.01 -3.14 -6.63
C LYS A 13 -13.52 -2.01 -5.70
N ASN A 14 -12.54 -2.26 -4.84
CA ASN A 14 -11.97 -1.25 -3.95
C ASN A 14 -10.92 -0.39 -4.67
N LYS A 15 -10.90 0.92 -4.42
CA LYS A 15 -9.97 1.84 -5.07
C LYS A 15 -9.23 2.68 -4.04
N ALA A 16 -7.93 2.44 -3.88
CA ALA A 16 -7.04 3.30 -3.13
C ALA A 16 -6.56 4.43 -4.05
N GLN A 17 -7.25 5.56 -4.00
CA GLN A 17 -7.00 6.72 -4.86
C GLN A 17 -6.36 7.86 -4.05
N GLY A 18 -5.48 8.62 -4.70
CA GLY A 18 -4.95 9.85 -4.13
C GLY A 18 -5.99 10.98 -4.12
N SER A 19 -5.54 12.19 -3.83
CA SER A 19 -6.36 13.41 -3.68
C SER A 19 -6.94 13.97 -5.00
N GLY A 20 -6.77 13.29 -6.13
CA GLY A 20 -7.15 13.78 -7.46
C GLY A 20 -6.12 14.72 -8.11
N THR A 21 -5.09 15.13 -7.38
CA THR A 21 -3.94 15.88 -7.92
C THR A 21 -3.01 14.93 -8.68
N ALA A 22 -2.42 15.39 -9.80
CA ALA A 22 -1.41 14.63 -10.53
C ALA A 22 -0.23 14.24 -9.60
N GLY A 23 0.20 12.98 -9.65
CA GLY A 23 1.24 12.44 -8.76
C GLY A 23 0.76 12.06 -7.35
N SER A 24 -0.49 12.37 -6.97
CA SER A 24 -1.04 11.96 -5.68
C SER A 24 -1.47 10.49 -5.71
N VAL A 25 -0.88 9.68 -4.83
CA VAL A 25 -1.18 8.25 -4.70
C VAL A 25 -1.46 7.89 -3.24
N LEU A 26 -2.42 7.00 -3.03
CA LEU A 26 -2.66 6.38 -1.73
C LEU A 26 -1.96 5.02 -1.71
N VAL A 27 -0.96 4.91 -0.84
CA VAL A 27 -0.21 3.66 -0.62
C VAL A 27 -0.85 2.87 0.53
N LEU A 28 -1.03 1.57 0.31
CA LEU A 28 -1.40 0.59 1.33
C LEU A 28 -0.16 -0.20 1.71
N LEU A 29 0.26 -0.08 2.97
CA LEU A 29 1.48 -0.69 3.48
C LEU A 29 1.14 -1.70 4.59
N SER A 30 1.55 -2.96 4.41
CA SER A 30 1.52 -3.97 5.46
C SER A 30 2.93 -4.28 5.95
N THR A 31 3.12 -4.34 7.27
CA THR A 31 4.37 -4.80 7.89
C THR A 31 4.33 -6.28 8.28
N TYR A 32 3.26 -7.00 7.91
CA TYR A 32 3.10 -8.41 8.20
C TYR A 32 4.21 -9.26 7.58
N ASP A 33 4.86 -10.10 8.40
CA ASP A 33 5.94 -10.97 7.96
C ASP A 33 5.40 -12.34 7.51
N SER A 34 5.24 -12.47 6.20
CA SER A 34 4.78 -13.72 5.58
C SER A 34 5.84 -14.81 5.54
N ARG A 35 7.10 -14.52 5.92
CA ARG A 35 8.18 -15.52 5.99
C ARG A 35 8.08 -16.39 7.25
N VAL A 36 7.40 -15.89 8.28
CA VAL A 36 7.22 -16.60 9.55
C VAL A 36 5.98 -17.49 9.53
N ASN A 37 4.86 -16.96 9.04
CA ASN A 37 3.53 -17.60 9.17
C ASN A 37 2.87 -17.95 7.82
N ASP A 38 3.58 -17.81 6.71
CA ASP A 38 3.19 -18.14 5.33
C ASP A 38 1.92 -17.45 4.76
N ASN A 39 1.13 -16.75 5.58
CA ASN A 39 -0.08 -16.01 5.17
C ASN A 39 0.22 -14.82 4.26
N ASN A 40 -0.77 -14.40 3.47
CA ASN A 40 -0.67 -13.19 2.65
C ASN A 40 -0.76 -11.93 3.51
N ALA A 41 0.20 -11.02 3.37
CA ALA A 41 0.21 -9.73 4.03
C ALA A 41 -0.80 -8.76 3.39
N ILE A 42 -0.97 -8.85 2.07
CA ILE A 42 -1.99 -8.08 1.34
C ILE A 42 -2.73 -9.04 0.41
N HIS A 43 -4.06 -9.06 0.51
CA HIS A 43 -4.93 -9.88 -0.32
C HIS A 43 -5.94 -8.99 -1.04
N LEU A 44 -5.87 -8.98 -2.37
CA LEU A 44 -6.86 -8.34 -3.22
C LEU A 44 -7.76 -9.44 -3.77
N LYS A 45 -9.06 -9.38 -3.50
CA LYS A 45 -10.05 -10.24 -4.14
C LYS A 45 -10.26 -9.82 -5.60
N ASN A 46 -11.32 -10.28 -6.23
CA ASN A 46 -11.47 -10.16 -7.66
C ASN A 46 -12.03 -8.79 -8.08
N ASP A 47 -11.73 -8.46 -9.34
CA ASP A 47 -12.39 -7.44 -10.15
C ASP A 47 -12.32 -6.01 -9.61
N GLY A 48 -11.57 -5.18 -10.34
CA GLY A 48 -11.66 -3.73 -10.22
C GLY A 48 -10.97 -3.14 -8.99
N ASN A 49 -10.10 -3.91 -8.31
CA ASN A 49 -9.23 -3.32 -7.29
C ASN A 49 -8.11 -2.51 -7.93
N SER A 50 -7.79 -1.36 -7.32
CA SER A 50 -6.69 -0.50 -7.78
C SER A 50 -6.02 0.24 -6.63
N GLY A 51 -4.71 0.46 -6.77
CA GLY A 51 -3.91 1.15 -5.76
C GLY A 51 -2.41 0.95 -5.93
N VAL A 52 -1.65 1.51 -4.99
CA VAL A 52 -0.23 1.24 -4.79
C VAL A 52 -0.11 0.41 -3.51
N ILE A 53 0.50 -0.76 -3.59
CA ILE A 53 0.57 -1.72 -2.48
C ILE A 53 2.02 -2.09 -2.14
N TYR A 54 2.33 -2.12 -0.84
CA TYR A 54 3.67 -2.40 -0.32
C TYR A 54 3.61 -3.40 0.85
N ALA A 55 4.35 -4.50 0.74
CA ALA A 55 4.49 -5.51 1.78
C ALA A 55 5.93 -6.05 1.80
N GLY A 56 6.88 -5.27 2.34
CA GLY A 56 8.32 -5.55 2.24
C GLY A 56 8.74 -6.96 2.67
N ASN A 57 8.19 -7.47 3.77
CA ASN A 57 8.42 -8.84 4.25
C ASN A 57 7.22 -9.78 3.99
N GLY A 58 6.25 -9.29 3.23
CA GLY A 58 4.95 -9.93 3.07
C GLY A 58 4.73 -10.51 1.68
N LYS A 59 3.83 -11.49 1.60
CA LYS A 59 3.28 -12.01 0.36
C LYS A 59 2.09 -11.15 -0.06
N ILE A 60 2.02 -10.81 -1.33
CA ILE A 60 0.90 -10.12 -1.95
C ILE A 60 0.19 -11.10 -2.88
N GLU A 61 -1.09 -11.37 -2.64
CA GLU A 61 -1.95 -12.12 -3.58
C GLU A 61 -2.95 -11.16 -4.24
N VAL A 62 -2.93 -11.13 -5.58
CA VAL A 62 -3.83 -10.33 -6.39
C VAL A 62 -4.78 -11.25 -7.16
N GLY A 63 -6.07 -11.16 -6.84
CA GLY A 63 -7.17 -11.87 -7.48
C GLY A 63 -7.36 -11.50 -8.95
N ASN A 64 -8.32 -12.12 -9.62
CA ASN A 64 -8.52 -11.92 -11.06
C ASN A 64 -9.03 -10.51 -11.38
N GLY A 65 -8.73 -9.99 -12.58
CA GLY A 65 -9.39 -8.77 -13.09
C GLY A 65 -9.04 -7.46 -12.38
N ASN A 66 -7.90 -7.42 -11.67
CA ASN A 66 -7.46 -6.23 -10.93
C ASN A 66 -6.49 -5.35 -11.73
N GLN A 67 -6.44 -4.06 -11.38
CA GLN A 67 -5.60 -3.06 -12.04
C GLN A 67 -4.73 -2.34 -11.00
N ILE A 68 -3.51 -2.81 -10.81
CA ILE A 68 -2.60 -2.30 -9.77
C ILE A 68 -1.60 -1.32 -10.39
N LYS A 69 -1.37 -0.20 -9.72
CA LYS A 69 -0.44 0.85 -10.20
C LYS A 69 1.00 0.54 -9.82
N GLU A 70 1.20 -0.13 -8.70
CA GLU A 70 2.51 -0.59 -8.24
C GLU A 70 2.30 -1.63 -7.13
N ALA A 71 3.13 -2.68 -7.14
CA ALA A 71 3.15 -3.70 -6.11
C ALA A 71 4.59 -4.03 -5.74
N THR A 72 4.93 -3.86 -4.46
CA THR A 72 6.25 -4.24 -3.94
C THR A 72 6.07 -5.17 -2.76
N GLY A 73 6.65 -6.37 -2.82
CA GLY A 73 6.68 -7.24 -1.66
C GLY A 73 7.65 -8.39 -1.83
N TRP A 74 7.85 -9.17 -0.76
CA TRP A 74 8.77 -10.30 -0.77
C TRP A 74 8.39 -11.35 -1.82
N LYS A 75 7.09 -11.57 -2.00
CA LYS A 75 6.55 -12.44 -3.05
C LYS A 75 5.22 -11.88 -3.54
N ILE A 76 5.05 -11.84 -4.85
CA ILE A 76 3.82 -11.35 -5.50
C ILE A 76 3.24 -12.48 -6.33
N LYS A 77 1.97 -12.78 -6.12
CA LYS A 77 1.21 -13.78 -6.87
C LYS A 77 0.04 -13.08 -7.57
N LEU A 78 0.10 -13.06 -8.90
CA LEU A 78 -0.94 -12.50 -9.75
C LEU A 78 -1.81 -13.62 -10.30
N LYS A 79 -3.13 -13.50 -10.16
CA LYS A 79 -4.08 -14.40 -10.84
C LYS A 79 -4.51 -13.82 -12.20
N GLU A 80 -5.23 -14.61 -12.97
CA GLU A 80 -5.55 -14.35 -14.37
C GLU A 80 -6.21 -12.98 -14.61
N ASN A 81 -5.96 -12.39 -15.78
CA ASN A 81 -6.52 -11.11 -16.19
C ASN A 81 -6.19 -9.91 -15.27
N THR A 82 -5.11 -10.02 -14.49
CA THR A 82 -4.59 -8.92 -13.67
C THR A 82 -3.54 -8.12 -14.43
N THR A 83 -3.61 -6.80 -14.36
CA THR A 83 -2.61 -5.90 -14.95
C THR A 83 -1.91 -5.09 -13.87
N VAL A 84 -0.59 -5.02 -13.94
CA VAL A 84 0.24 -4.13 -13.12
C VAL A 84 0.89 -3.09 -14.02
N THR A 85 0.53 -1.82 -13.84
CA THR A 85 0.98 -0.72 -14.70
C THR A 85 1.82 0.26 -13.90
N TYR A 86 3.15 0.15 -14.01
CA TYR A 86 4.10 1.06 -13.39
C TYR A 86 4.13 2.41 -14.12
N GLY A 87 3.84 3.50 -13.39
CA GLY A 87 3.93 4.86 -13.91
C GLY A 87 5.37 5.40 -13.95
N GLN A 88 5.63 6.31 -14.89
CA GLN A 88 6.91 7.06 -14.95
C GLN A 88 7.12 7.85 -13.65
N GLY A 89 8.30 7.72 -13.03
CA GLY A 89 8.64 8.39 -11.76
C GLY A 89 8.33 7.61 -10.48
N MET A 90 7.72 6.42 -10.57
CA MET A 90 7.45 5.53 -9.42
C MET A 90 8.52 4.46 -9.22
N ALA A 91 9.45 4.31 -10.18
CA ALA A 91 10.59 3.40 -10.07
C ALA A 91 11.60 3.94 -9.06
N GLY A 92 11.39 3.67 -7.77
CA GLY A 92 12.28 4.06 -6.69
C GLY A 92 11.63 4.84 -5.56
N LEU A 93 10.34 4.60 -5.26
CA LEU A 93 9.75 5.08 -4.01
C LEU A 93 10.42 4.38 -2.82
N PHE A 94 11.54 4.94 -2.36
CA PHE A 94 12.11 4.63 -1.07
C PHE A 94 11.17 5.18 0.00
N PHE A 95 10.31 4.32 0.54
CA PHE A 95 9.55 4.62 1.74
C PHE A 95 10.53 4.64 2.92
N THR A 96 11.08 5.81 3.24
CA THR A 96 11.54 6.04 4.60
C THR A 96 10.30 5.88 5.49
N GLY A 97 10.37 5.03 6.52
CA GLY A 97 9.22 4.68 7.39
C GLY A 97 8.47 5.92 7.90
N PRO A 98 7.28 5.79 8.52
CA PRO A 98 6.39 6.92 8.84
C PRO A 98 7.18 8.02 9.56
N GLY A 99 7.60 9.02 8.78
CA GLY A 99 8.34 10.16 9.26
C GLY A 99 7.37 11.02 10.02
N GLY A 100 7.18 10.71 11.30
CA GLY A 100 6.48 11.57 12.23
C GLY A 100 7.30 12.85 12.40
N SER A 101 7.11 13.83 11.53
CA SER A 101 7.52 15.19 11.83
C SER A 101 6.51 15.76 12.82
N TYR A 102 6.80 15.62 14.12
CA TYR A 102 6.20 16.53 15.08
C TYR A 102 6.87 17.89 14.86
N SER A 103 6.12 18.87 14.39
CA SER A 103 6.57 20.26 14.49
C SER A 103 6.26 20.71 15.91
N LEU A 104 7.29 20.84 16.74
CA LEU A 104 7.16 21.51 18.04
C LEU A 104 6.86 22.97 17.75
N VAL A 105 5.59 23.35 17.80
CA VAL A 105 5.18 24.76 17.72
C VAL A 105 5.62 25.41 19.04
N LYS A 106 6.82 25.97 19.04
CA LYS A 106 7.37 26.68 20.20
C LYS A 106 6.64 28.02 20.32
N GLY A 107 5.60 28.10 21.14
CA GLY A 107 5.03 29.41 21.50
C GLY A 107 3.56 29.47 21.90
N THR A 108 3.07 28.66 22.83
CA THR A 108 1.86 29.07 23.57
C THR A 108 1.88 28.54 24.99
N TYR A 109 2.61 29.27 25.83
CA TYR A 109 2.23 29.38 27.23
C TYR A 109 0.83 30.02 27.28
N GLN A 110 -0.06 29.49 28.11
CA GLN A 110 -0.85 30.22 29.11
C GLN A 110 -1.84 29.22 29.75
N ALA A 111 -1.61 28.87 31.01
CA ALA A 111 -2.68 28.53 31.93
C ALA A 111 -2.35 29.25 33.25
N LYS A 112 -3.35 29.98 33.74
CA LYS A 112 -3.35 30.85 34.93
C LYS A 112 -2.77 30.21 36.17
#